data_AF-A0AAW9BTD8-F1
#
_entry.id   AF-A0AAW9BTD8-F1
#
_cell.length_a   1.000
_cell.length_b   1.000
_cell.length_c   1.000
_cell.angle_alpha   90.00
_cell.angle_beta   90.00
_cell.angle_gamma   90.00
#
_symmetry.space_group_name_H-M   'P 1'
#
loop_
_entity.id
_entity.type
_entity.pdbx_description
1 polymer ?
#
loop_
_entity_poly.entity_id
_entity_poly.type
_entity_poly.pdbx_seq_one_letter_code
_entity_poly.pdbx_strand_id
1 'polypeptide(L)'
;PTLVTLVWMSVFGGTALDQVVNKVGELGANGLTDISLTLFHVYDVLPYSSVISILSIVLILVFFITSSDSGSLVIDSITAGGKIDAPVPQRIFWACIEGSIAAVMLWVGGKEALQALQSGVVATGLPFTFVLLLMCVSLVKGLRTELSAYR
;
A
#
# COMPACT_ATOMS: atom_id res chain seq x y z
N PRO A 1 -4.17 -12.15 9.10
CA PRO A 1 -3.60 -10.79 8.84
C PRO A 1 -2.76 -10.26 10.01
N THR A 2 -3.34 -10.16 11.21
CA THR A 2 -2.67 -9.59 12.40
C THR A 2 -1.38 -10.31 12.79
N LEU A 3 -1.37 -11.65 12.81
CA LEU A 3 -0.16 -12.42 13.15
C LEU A 3 0.99 -12.16 12.17
N VAL A 4 0.71 -12.09 10.87
CA VAL A 4 1.71 -11.78 9.85
C VAL A 4 2.27 -10.37 10.06
N THR A 5 1.40 -9.39 10.32
CA THR A 5 1.83 -8.01 10.61
C THR A 5 2.69 -7.93 11.88
N LEU A 6 2.33 -8.67 12.93
CA LEU A 6 3.12 -8.72 14.16
C LEU A 6 4.52 -9.28 13.92
N VAL A 7 4.61 -10.40 13.20
CA VAL A 7 5.91 -11.00 12.85
C VAL A 7 6.72 -10.03 11.99
N TRP A 8 6.10 -9.43 10.97
CA TRP A 8 6.77 -8.46 10.08
C TRP A 8 7.33 -7.27 10.85
N MET A 9 6.50 -6.59 11.65
CA MET A 9 6.91 -5.41 12.41
C MET A 9 7.96 -5.77 13.48
N SER A 10 7.84 -6.93 14.11
CA SER A 10 8.82 -7.37 15.12
C SER A 10 10.18 -7.66 14.50
N VAL A 11 10.23 -8.31 13.33
CA VAL A 11 11.49 -8.67 12.66
C VAL A 11 12.14 -7.44 12.04
N PHE A 12 11.47 -6.75 11.12
CA PHE A 12 12.07 -5.62 10.40
C PHE A 12 12.19 -4.37 11.28
N GLY A 13 11.13 -4.04 12.02
CA GLY A 13 11.13 -2.89 12.93
C GLY A 13 12.07 -3.09 14.12
N GLY A 14 12.10 -4.30 14.69
CA GLY A 14 13.04 -4.64 15.76
C GLY A 14 14.50 -4.56 15.31
N THR A 15 14.81 -5.09 14.12
CA THR A 15 16.18 -5.03 13.56
C THR A 15 16.59 -3.59 13.27
N ALA A 16 15.72 -2.78 12.66
CA ALA A 16 15.98 -1.37 12.41
C ALA A 16 16.21 -0.58 13.71
N LEU A 17 15.40 -0.85 14.75
CA LEU A 17 15.55 -0.20 16.05
C LEU A 17 16.88 -0.57 16.72
N ASP A 18 17.26 -1.86 16.70
CA ASP A 18 18.54 -2.33 17.25
C ASP A 18 19.73 -1.64 16.56
N GLN A 19 19.70 -1.54 15.23
CA GLN A 19 20.73 -0.84 14.45
C GLN A 19 20.83 0.65 14.81
N VAL A 20 19.69 1.33 15.01
CA VAL A 20 19.67 2.74 15.43
C VAL A 20 20.24 2.92 16.84
N VAL A 21 19.84 2.08 17.79
CA VAL A 21 20.30 2.15 19.20
C VAL A 21 21.79 1.86 19.29
N ASN A 22 22.28 0.84 18.57
CA ASN A 22 23.67 0.42 18.59
C ASN A 22 24.57 1.21 17.62
N LYS A 23 24.02 2.19 16.88
CA LYS A 23 24.72 3.00 15.87
C LYS A 23 25.41 2.15 14.78
N VAL A 24 24.73 1.10 14.33
CA VAL A 24 25.24 0.16 13.33
C VAL A 24 24.72 0.53 11.94
N GLY A 25 25.62 0.56 10.96
CA GLY A 25 25.29 0.85 9.56
C GLY A 25 24.87 2.29 9.29
N GLU A 26 24.41 2.53 8.06
CA GLU A 26 23.97 3.84 7.58
C GLU A 26 22.81 4.39 8.43
N LEU A 27 21.84 3.52 8.76
CA LEU A 27 20.67 3.87 9.55
C LEU A 27 21.04 4.33 10.98
N GLY A 28 22.02 3.68 11.61
CA GLY A 28 22.48 4.04 12.95
C GLY A 28 23.41 5.26 12.99
N ALA A 29 24.16 5.50 11.92
CA ALA A 29 25.10 6.62 11.83
C ALA A 29 24.40 7.94 11.43
N ASN A 30 23.55 7.89 10.41
CA ASN A 30 22.94 9.07 9.79
C ASN A 30 21.44 9.20 10.07
N GLY A 31 20.84 8.22 10.75
CA GLY A 31 19.41 8.18 11.01
C GLY A 31 18.58 7.89 9.76
N LEU A 32 17.28 8.20 9.83
CA LEU A 32 16.36 8.07 8.71
C LEU A 32 16.54 9.24 7.74
N THR A 33 17.34 9.05 6.70
CA THR A 33 17.57 10.05 5.64
C THR A 33 16.56 9.90 4.50
N ASP A 34 16.53 8.73 3.86
CA ASP A 34 15.58 8.39 2.79
C ASP A 34 14.75 7.17 3.20
N ILE A 35 13.43 7.40 3.34
CA ILE A 35 12.46 6.36 3.70
C ILE A 35 12.44 5.26 2.64
N SER A 36 12.67 5.60 1.36
CA SER A 36 12.64 4.67 0.24
C SER A 36 13.81 3.68 0.28
N LEU A 37 14.94 4.09 0.87
CA LEU A 37 16.16 3.27 0.98
C LEU A 37 16.28 2.57 2.33
N THR A 38 15.44 2.92 3.30
CA THR A 38 15.53 2.44 4.69
C THR A 38 15.58 0.91 4.79
N LEU A 39 14.77 0.18 4.01
CA LEU A 39 14.78 -1.28 4.01
C LEU A 39 16.14 -1.85 3.56
N PHE A 40 16.77 -1.23 2.56
CA PHE A 40 18.05 -1.66 2.03
C PHE A 40 19.19 -1.31 2.99
N HIS A 41 19.12 -0.16 3.67
CA HIS A 41 20.06 0.17 4.74
C HIS A 41 20.01 -0.81 5.91
N VAL A 42 18.83 -1.35 6.23
CA VAL A 42 18.71 -2.42 7.23
C VAL A 42 19.42 -3.69 6.79
N TYR A 43 19.39 -3.99 5.49
CA TYR A 43 20.04 -5.17 4.91
C TYR A 43 21.56 -5.03 4.79
N ASP A 44 22.09 -3.82 4.60
CA ASP A 44 23.52 -3.57 4.36
C ASP A 44 24.45 -4.16 5.44
N VAL A 45 23.96 -4.28 6.68
CA VAL A 45 24.72 -4.82 7.80
C VAL A 45 24.44 -6.30 8.08
N LEU A 46 23.54 -6.92 7.31
CA LEU A 46 23.21 -8.34 7.40
C LEU A 46 24.03 -9.17 6.40
N PRO A 47 24.34 -10.43 6.73
CA PRO A 47 24.97 -11.33 5.76
C PRO A 47 24.07 -11.52 4.54
N TYR A 48 24.68 -11.60 3.35
CA TYR A 48 23.99 -11.75 2.07
C TYR A 48 23.09 -10.57 1.67
N SER A 49 23.36 -9.34 2.12
CA SER A 49 22.60 -8.11 1.78
C SER A 49 22.18 -8.02 0.31
N SER A 50 23.10 -8.26 -0.63
CA SER A 50 22.80 -8.16 -2.07
C SER A 50 21.72 -9.15 -2.51
N VAL A 51 21.73 -10.38 -1.98
CA VAL A 51 20.75 -11.42 -2.35
C VAL A 51 19.37 -11.06 -1.83
N ILE A 52 19.27 -10.67 -0.55
CA ILE A 52 17.99 -10.29 0.08
C ILE A 52 17.44 -8.98 -0.49
N SER A 53 18.30 -8.06 -0.94
CA SER A 53 17.91 -6.82 -1.61
C SER A 53 17.30 -7.12 -2.98
N ILE A 54 17.96 -7.96 -3.81
CA ILE A 54 17.43 -8.36 -5.12
C ILE A 54 16.08 -9.08 -4.94
N LEU A 55 16.00 -10.01 -3.98
CA LEU A 55 14.75 -10.72 -3.68
C LEU A 55 13.63 -9.74 -3.27
N SER A 56 13.95 -8.75 -2.44
CA SER A 56 12.99 -7.73 -2.00
C SER A 56 12.49 -6.88 -3.16
N ILE A 57 13.37 -6.48 -4.08
CA ILE A 57 12.97 -5.74 -5.30
C ILE A 57 11.99 -6.56 -6.14
N VAL A 58 12.29 -7.84 -6.37
CA VAL A 58 11.38 -8.75 -7.10
C VAL A 58 10.04 -8.87 -6.39
N LEU A 59 10.05 -9.01 -5.07
CA LEU A 59 8.84 -9.14 -4.27
C LEU A 59 7.98 -7.87 -4.30
N ILE A 60 8.61 -6.68 -4.20
CA ILE A 60 7.94 -5.38 -4.35
C ILE A 60 7.29 -5.28 -5.74
N LEU A 61 8.00 -5.69 -6.79
CA LEU A 61 7.48 -5.66 -8.16
C LEU A 61 6.27 -6.59 -8.33
N VAL A 62 6.34 -7.82 -7.80
CA VAL A 62 5.21 -8.76 -7.85
C VAL A 62 4.00 -8.20 -7.10
N PHE A 63 4.18 -7.71 -5.88
CA PHE A 63 3.08 -7.13 -5.10
C PHE A 63 2.49 -5.90 -5.77
N PHE A 64 3.32 -5.05 -6.39
CA PHE A 64 2.86 -3.89 -7.14
C PHE A 64 1.97 -4.31 -8.32
N ILE A 65 2.42 -5.28 -9.14
CA ILE A 65 1.65 -5.77 -10.29
C ILE A 65 0.32 -6.40 -9.84
N THR A 66 0.36 -7.30 -8.85
CA THR A 66 -0.85 -7.98 -8.36
C THR A 66 -1.84 -7.00 -7.71
N SER A 67 -1.34 -6.01 -6.98
CA SER A 67 -2.18 -4.98 -6.36
C SER A 67 -2.81 -4.05 -7.41
N SER A 68 -2.06 -3.66 -8.44
CA SER A 68 -2.58 -2.83 -9.55
C SER A 68 -3.62 -3.58 -10.37
N ASP A 69 -3.42 -4.87 -10.62
CA ASP A 69 -4.40 -5.70 -11.31
C ASP A 69 -5.73 -5.80 -10.54
N SER A 70 -5.64 -6.05 -9.22
CA SER A 70 -6.81 -6.10 -8.35
C SER A 70 -7.51 -4.74 -8.23
N GLY A 71 -6.74 -3.64 -8.19
CA GLY A 71 -7.27 -2.28 -8.09
C GLY A 71 -8.04 -1.85 -9.34
N SER A 72 -7.44 -2.05 -10.52
CA SER A 72 -8.07 -1.72 -11.80
C SER A 72 -9.37 -2.52 -12.01
N LEU A 73 -9.44 -3.78 -11.57
CA LEU A 73 -10.67 -4.58 -11.61
C LEU A 73 -11.81 -3.98 -10.77
N VAL A 74 -11.51 -3.45 -9.58
CA VAL A 74 -12.52 -2.84 -8.70
C VAL A 74 -13.04 -1.54 -9.32
N ILE A 75 -12.15 -0.70 -9.85
CA ILE A 75 -12.54 0.55 -10.52
C ILE A 75 -13.37 0.27 -11.77
N ASP A 76 -12.98 -0.72 -12.56
CA ASP A 76 -13.71 -1.17 -13.73
C ASP A 76 -15.13 -1.64 -13.36
N SER A 77 -15.25 -2.44 -12.30
CA SER A 77 -16.54 -2.93 -11.80
C SER A 77 -17.46 -1.79 -11.33
N ILE A 78 -16.92 -0.80 -10.61
CA ILE A 78 -17.70 0.37 -10.14
C ILE A 78 -18.17 1.21 -11.33
N THR A 79 -17.29 1.45 -12.31
CA THR A 79 -17.59 2.29 -13.48
C THR A 79 -18.46 1.60 -14.52
N ALA A 80 -18.50 0.27 -14.54
CA ALA A 80 -19.43 -0.53 -15.34
C ALA A 80 -20.83 -0.71 -14.69
N GLY A 81 -21.12 0.00 -13.59
CA GLY A 81 -22.39 -0.08 -12.87
C GLY A 81 -22.56 -1.34 -12.01
N GLY A 82 -21.45 -1.91 -11.53
CA GLY A 82 -21.44 -3.11 -10.69
C GLY A 82 -21.41 -4.43 -11.46
N LYS A 83 -21.20 -4.40 -12.79
CA LYS A 83 -21.06 -5.61 -13.60
C LYS A 83 -19.67 -6.20 -13.40
N ILE A 84 -19.61 -7.50 -13.12
CA ILE A 84 -18.36 -8.23 -12.88
C ILE A 84 -17.64 -8.54 -14.21
N ASP A 85 -18.39 -8.72 -15.30
CA ASP A 85 -17.86 -8.82 -16.67
C ASP A 85 -17.90 -7.44 -17.34
N ALA A 86 -16.94 -6.59 -16.96
CA ALA A 86 -16.68 -5.34 -17.63
C ALA A 86 -15.77 -5.56 -18.87
N PRO A 87 -15.91 -4.76 -19.94
CA PRO A 87 -15.21 -4.99 -21.19
C PRO A 87 -13.68 -4.81 -21.02
N VAL A 88 -12.89 -5.77 -21.50
CA VAL A 88 -11.41 -5.78 -21.40
C VAL A 88 -10.73 -4.45 -21.77
N PRO A 89 -11.16 -3.70 -22.80
CA PRO A 89 -10.59 -2.38 -23.09
C PRO A 89 -10.72 -1.35 -21.96
N GLN A 90 -11.81 -1.41 -21.18
CA GLN A 90 -12.06 -0.50 -20.05
C GLN A 90 -11.10 -0.79 -18.89
N ARG A 91 -10.86 -2.07 -18.59
CA ARG A 91 -9.84 -2.50 -17.63
C ARG A 91 -8.43 -2.04 -18.02
N ILE A 92 -8.05 -2.22 -19.29
CA ILE A 92 -6.74 -1.76 -19.79
C ILE A 92 -6.63 -0.24 -19.65
N PHE A 93 -7.70 0.50 -19.96
CA PHE A 93 -7.73 1.96 -19.78
C PHE A 93 -7.47 2.35 -18.33
N TRP A 94 -8.13 1.73 -17.35
CA TRP A 94 -7.92 2.01 -15.93
C TRP A 94 -6.53 1.62 -15.44
N ALA A 95 -6.02 0.45 -15.83
CA ALA A 95 -4.65 0.05 -15.51
C ALA A 95 -3.59 1.03 -16.07
N CYS A 96 -3.76 1.49 -17.31
CA CYS A 96 -2.85 2.43 -17.94
C CYS A 96 -2.92 3.83 -17.32
N ILE A 97 -4.11 4.33 -16.98
CA ILE A 97 -4.25 5.68 -16.40
C ILE A 97 -3.67 5.72 -14.98
N GLU A 98 -3.90 4.70 -14.15
CA GLU A 98 -3.30 4.58 -12.81
C GLU A 98 -1.78 4.54 -12.88
N GLY A 99 -1.22 3.71 -13.77
CA GLY A 99 0.23 3.64 -13.99
C GLY A 99 0.82 4.96 -14.52
N SER A 100 0.10 5.65 -15.41
CA SER A 100 0.53 6.95 -15.94
C SER A 100 0.53 8.03 -14.86
N ILE A 101 -0.51 8.08 -14.01
CA ILE A 101 -0.58 9.00 -12.88
C ILE A 101 0.58 8.74 -11.92
N ALA A 102 0.86 7.46 -11.58
CA ALA A 102 1.99 7.10 -10.74
C ALA A 102 3.33 7.55 -11.35
N ALA A 103 3.54 7.31 -12.64
CA ALA A 103 4.76 7.71 -13.35
C ALA A 103 4.95 9.24 -13.37
N VAL A 104 3.90 10.00 -13.69
CA VAL A 104 3.94 11.48 -13.68
C VAL A 104 4.19 11.99 -12.26
N MET A 105 3.59 11.38 -11.24
CA MET A 105 3.75 11.80 -9.87
C MET A 105 5.16 11.55 -9.33
N LEU A 106 5.80 10.43 -9.72
CA LEU A 106 7.22 10.19 -9.44
C LEU A 106 8.12 11.18 -10.18
N TRP A 107 7.79 11.50 -11.45
CA TRP A 107 8.57 12.42 -12.27
C TRP A 107 8.50 13.87 -11.76
N VAL A 108 7.31 14.36 -11.41
CA VAL A 108 7.08 15.72 -10.91
C VAL A 108 7.52 15.86 -9.46
N GLY A 109 7.24 14.85 -8.63
CA GLY A 109 7.53 14.89 -7.20
C GLY A 109 9.02 14.78 -6.87
N GLY A 110 9.83 14.15 -7.74
CA GLY A 110 11.27 13.99 -7.51
C GLY A 110 11.57 13.42 -6.12
N LYS A 111 12.36 14.15 -5.32
CA LYS A 111 12.69 13.77 -3.93
C LYS A 111 11.50 13.83 -2.96
N GLU A 112 10.48 14.64 -3.27
CA GLU A 112 9.28 14.80 -2.46
C GLU A 112 8.13 13.92 -2.95
N ALA A 113 8.33 13.08 -3.97
CA ALA A 113 7.29 12.23 -4.54
C ALA A 113 6.60 11.36 -3.47
N LEU A 114 7.37 10.82 -2.52
CA LEU A 114 6.83 10.04 -1.41
C LEU A 114 5.93 10.88 -0.50
N GLN A 115 6.31 12.11 -0.19
CA GLN A 115 5.51 13.01 0.65
C GLN A 115 4.24 13.47 -0.08
N ALA A 116 4.34 13.74 -1.38
CA ALA A 116 3.19 14.03 -2.23
C ALA A 116 2.22 12.83 -2.28
N LEU A 117 2.74 11.61 -2.40
CA LEU A 117 1.94 10.37 -2.37
C LEU A 117 1.22 10.20 -1.04
N GLN A 118 1.93 10.38 0.09
CA GLN A 118 1.33 10.29 1.42
C GLN A 118 0.25 11.33 1.64
N SER A 119 0.51 12.59 1.28
CA SER A 119 -0.48 13.67 1.43
C SER A 119 -1.71 13.44 0.55
N GLY A 120 -1.53 12.97 -0.69
CA GLY A 120 -2.64 12.58 -1.58
C GLY A 120 -3.50 11.45 -1.01
N VAL A 121 -2.88 10.40 -0.45
CA VAL A 121 -3.61 9.30 0.22
C VAL A 121 -4.38 9.80 1.44
N VAL A 122 -3.79 10.65 2.28
CA VAL A 122 -4.49 11.21 3.46
C VAL A 122 -5.65 12.11 3.03
N ALA A 123 -5.43 12.98 2.04
CA ALA A 123 -6.43 13.91 1.54
C ALA A 123 -7.63 13.19 0.92
N THR A 124 -7.41 12.08 0.22
CA THR A 124 -8.47 11.26 -0.39
C THR A 124 -9.12 10.29 0.61
N GLY A 125 -8.36 9.76 1.58
CA GLY A 125 -8.86 8.85 2.61
C GLY A 125 -9.81 9.51 3.62
N LEU A 126 -9.58 10.79 3.95
CA LEU A 126 -10.43 11.52 4.88
C LEU A 126 -11.90 11.63 4.45
N PRO A 127 -12.26 12.13 3.25
CA PRO A 127 -13.65 12.16 2.80
C PRO A 127 -14.25 10.75 2.68
N PHE A 128 -13.46 9.77 2.24
CA PHE A 128 -13.92 8.38 2.11
C PHE A 128 -14.23 7.74 3.48
N THR A 129 -13.59 8.19 4.55
CA THR A 129 -13.89 7.75 5.92
C THR A 129 -15.34 8.01 6.30
N PHE A 130 -15.92 9.16 5.91
CA PHE A 130 -17.34 9.44 6.15
C PHE A 130 -18.25 8.46 5.41
N VAL A 131 -17.90 8.10 4.17
CA VAL A 131 -18.64 7.09 3.39
C VAL A 131 -18.59 5.74 4.09
N LEU A 132 -17.43 5.31 4.59
CA LEU A 132 -17.29 4.05 5.34
C LEU A 132 -18.12 4.03 6.62
N LEU A 133 -18.17 5.15 7.36
CA LEU A 133 -19.02 5.25 8.56
C LEU A 133 -20.52 5.12 8.21
N LEU A 134 -20.96 5.76 7.13
CA LEU A 134 -22.34 5.62 6.63
C LEU A 134 -22.63 4.18 6.18
N MET A 135 -21.67 3.50 5.56
CA MET A 135 -21.78 2.09 5.20
C MET A 135 -21.91 1.19 6.43
N CYS A 136 -21.14 1.43 7.51
CA CYS A 136 -21.28 0.70 8.76
C CYS A 136 -22.69 0.87 9.37
N VAL A 137 -23.22 2.11 9.41
CA VAL A 137 -24.58 2.37 9.90
C VAL A 137 -25.63 1.68 9.02
N SER A 138 -25.45 1.73 7.70
CA SER A 138 -26.36 1.10 6.74
C SER A 138 -26.36 -0.42 6.87
N LEU A 139 -25.19 -1.04 7.09
CA LEU A 139 -25.05 -2.46 7.34
C LEU A 139 -25.77 -2.88 8.63
N VAL A 140 -25.59 -2.14 9.72
CA VAL A 140 -26.29 -2.42 10.99
C VAL A 140 -27.80 -2.27 10.83
N LYS A 141 -28.27 -1.25 10.09
CA LYS A 141 -29.70 -1.07 9.80
C LYS A 141 -30.25 -2.20 8.94
N GLY A 142 -29.51 -2.63 7.91
CA GLY A 142 -29.86 -3.77 7.06
C GLY A 142 -30.01 -5.05 7.87
N LEU A 143 -29.00 -5.41 8.68
CA LEU A 143 -29.01 -6.59 9.54
C LEU A 143 -30.17 -6.57 10.56
N ARG A 144 -30.49 -5.41 11.13
CA ARG A 144 -31.64 -5.27 12.05
C ARG A 144 -32.99 -5.44 11.35
N THR A 145 -33.09 -5.04 10.08
CA THR A 145 -34.32 -5.16 9.29
C THR A 145 -34.56 -6.62 8.92
N GLU A 146 -33.52 -7.34 8.49
CA GLU A 146 -33.54 -8.79 8.25
C GLU A 146 -33.93 -9.58 9.52
N LEU A 147 -33.35 -9.25 10.67
CA LEU A 147 -33.69 -9.91 11.94
C LEU A 147 -35.16 -9.71 12.34
N SER A 148 -35.75 -8.56 12.03
CA SER A 148 -37.17 -8.27 12.29
C SER A 148 -38.11 -8.92 11.28
N ALA A 149 -37.64 -9.22 10.07
CA ALA A 149 -38.42 -9.95 9.05
C ALA A 149 -38.45 -11.46 9.31
N TYR A 150 -37.47 -11.98 10.07
CA TYR A 150 -37.37 -13.39 10.44
C TYR A 150 -38.07 -13.76 11.75
N ARG A 151 -38.54 -12.77 12.52
CA ARG A 151 -39.37 -12.94 13.73
C ARG A 151 -40.84 -12.82 13.40
#